data_AF-A0ABD1K505-F1
#
_entry.id   AF-A0ABD1K505-F1
#
_cell.length_a   1.000
_cell.length_b   1.000
_cell.length_c   1.000
_cell.angle_alpha   90.00
_cell.angle_beta   90.00
_cell.angle_gamma   90.00
#
_symmetry.space_group_name_H-M   'P 1'
#
loop_
_entity.id
_entity.type
_entity.pdbx_description
1 polymer ?
#
loop_
_entity_poly.entity_id
_entity_poly.type
_entity_poly.pdbx_seq_one_letter_code
_entity_poly.pdbx_strand_id
1 'polypeptide(L)'
;MEVDVNRRNGRNRGRFHLRVGLKGQREAVQMSSGVTNGASDGPAAKRARLEDKESEQATVSPATMTKVEDFLLPFRLSPEKLREVSSKLRKDLIRGLGKHTHRRAPVKMLPTFVRDTPDGTENGDFLALDLGGTNFRVLHVRVEESLQKVLKMDAQVCAIPQEMMEGPGEELFDHIAACLAEFLESLELKDKVLPLGFTFSFPCEQKDIDKSILIRWTKGFACSGVEGHDVVQLLREAIKRRGDYDIGSVAMVNDTVGTMMNCAYQDQSCEIGLIIGTGTNACYMEEMRHVKRVEGDEGRMCINTEWGGFGDDGSLRDVQTEFDVEVDRSSINPGVHTFEKMISGMYLGEVARLVLIEMTKKNLLFGGEMSEALSTPDSFETRFISDIEEESTGLEHALQILTEDLGLPATPEDCELVRLVCNTLSTRSAQLCGAALAAVANRIRNNRGLNHFTTTVGVEGTVYTKHPHYSDRLEETVKALAPKCNINFIVTDDGSGKGAAMVTAVAQRLAIPSTLLEDSDGDNNEDEEEEEEEEEEED
;
A
#
# COMPACT_ATOMS: atom_id res chain seq x y z
N MET A 1 -26.10 34.06 -56.11
CA MET A 1 -26.62 33.49 -57.36
C MET A 1 -25.49 33.51 -58.37
N GLU A 2 -24.86 32.36 -58.64
CA GLU A 2 -24.18 32.03 -59.91
C GLU A 2 -23.73 30.55 -59.88
N VAL A 3 -24.57 29.70 -60.49
CA VAL A 3 -24.30 28.63 -61.48
C VAL A 3 -22.93 27.88 -61.45
N ASP A 4 -22.97 26.59 -61.04
CA ASP A 4 -22.72 25.34 -61.84
C ASP A 4 -21.33 25.16 -62.55
N VAL A 5 -20.57 24.04 -62.61
CA VAL A 5 -20.80 22.56 -62.67
C VAL A 5 -19.46 21.77 -62.41
N ASN A 6 -19.56 20.62 -61.73
CA ASN A 6 -18.72 19.37 -61.71
C ASN A 6 -17.19 19.35 -61.45
N ARG A 7 -16.78 18.58 -60.41
CA ARG A 7 -16.25 17.20 -60.54
C ARG A 7 -15.88 16.52 -59.19
N ARG A 8 -16.38 15.29 -59.04
CA ARG A 8 -15.84 14.08 -58.36
C ARG A 8 -15.98 13.90 -56.84
N ASN A 9 -16.76 12.86 -56.53
CA ASN A 9 -17.15 12.30 -55.22
C ASN A 9 -16.00 11.65 -54.42
N GLY A 10 -16.02 11.91 -53.10
CA GLY A 10 -16.25 10.91 -52.04
C GLY A 10 -15.17 9.85 -51.77
N ARG A 11 -14.34 10.09 -50.74
CA ARG A 11 -13.51 9.05 -50.09
C ARG A 11 -14.19 8.59 -48.80
N ASN A 12 -14.50 7.29 -48.75
CA ASN A 12 -14.93 6.56 -47.55
C ASN A 12 -13.74 5.71 -47.03
N ARG A 13 -13.58 5.63 -45.72
CA ARG A 13 -12.50 4.90 -45.03
C ARG A 13 -12.78 3.39 -45.01
N GLY A 14 -11.78 2.58 -45.37
CA GLY A 14 -11.83 1.11 -45.29
C GLY A 14 -10.54 0.56 -44.67
N ARG A 15 -10.71 -0.36 -43.72
CA ARG A 15 -9.69 -1.15 -43.00
C ARG A 15 -8.72 -1.86 -43.96
N PHE A 16 -7.43 -1.87 -43.63
CA PHE A 16 -6.45 -2.78 -44.23
C PHE A 16 -6.23 -4.01 -43.34
N HIS A 17 -6.54 -5.17 -43.90
CA HIS A 17 -6.02 -6.48 -43.52
C HIS A 17 -5.30 -7.02 -44.76
N LEU A 18 -4.04 -7.41 -44.64
CA LEU A 18 -3.26 -7.99 -45.72
C LEU A 18 -3.23 -9.52 -45.56
N ARG A 19 -3.66 -10.20 -46.63
CA ARG A 19 -3.78 -11.65 -46.77
C ARG A 19 -3.30 -12.02 -48.17
N VAL A 20 -2.38 -12.97 -48.29
CA VAL A 20 -2.22 -13.90 -49.43
C VAL A 20 -1.56 -15.14 -48.82
N GLY A 21 -2.13 -16.36 -48.77
CA GLY A 21 -2.71 -17.21 -49.83
C GLY A 21 -1.64 -18.24 -50.23
N LEU A 22 -1.77 -19.58 -50.26
CA LEU A 22 -2.87 -20.55 -50.44
C LEU A 22 -2.40 -21.93 -49.91
N LYS A 23 -3.21 -22.67 -49.12
CA LYS A 23 -3.97 -23.92 -49.46
C LYS A 23 -3.17 -24.99 -50.23
N GLY A 24 -3.06 -26.27 -49.85
CA GLY A 24 -3.75 -27.09 -48.85
C GLY A 24 -4.37 -28.33 -49.50
N GLN A 25 -4.19 -29.51 -48.88
CA GLN A 25 -4.97 -30.80 -48.90
C GLN A 25 -3.98 -31.99 -48.88
N ARG A 26 -4.21 -33.16 -48.27
CA ARG A 26 -5.05 -33.79 -47.21
C ARG A 26 -4.93 -35.33 -47.45
N GLU A 27 -5.29 -36.14 -46.45
CA GLU A 27 -5.48 -37.62 -46.46
C GLU A 27 -4.25 -38.49 -46.17
N ALA A 28 -4.35 -39.68 -45.60
CA ALA A 28 -5.22 -40.28 -44.57
C ALA A 28 -4.55 -41.61 -44.16
N VAL A 29 -4.95 -42.13 -43.00
CA VAL A 29 -4.48 -43.34 -42.30
C VAL A 29 -4.61 -44.63 -43.14
N GLN A 30 -3.62 -45.54 -43.08
CA GLN A 30 -3.81 -46.97 -42.72
C GLN A 30 -2.53 -47.81 -42.72
N MET A 31 -2.50 -48.75 -41.77
CA MET A 31 -1.47 -49.78 -41.56
C MET A 31 -1.40 -50.82 -42.69
N SER A 32 -0.22 -51.38 -42.94
CA SER A 32 -0.09 -52.77 -43.40
C SER A 32 1.28 -53.40 -43.11
N SER A 33 1.23 -54.56 -42.46
CA SER A 33 2.02 -55.81 -42.68
C SER A 33 3.54 -55.74 -42.84
N GLY A 34 4.23 -56.43 -41.92
CA GLY A 34 5.66 -56.71 -42.00
C GLY A 34 6.05 -57.80 -43.00
N VAL A 35 7.36 -58.11 -43.02
CA VAL A 35 7.98 -59.43 -43.17
C VAL A 35 9.51 -59.24 -43.04
N THR A 36 10.12 -60.34 -42.62
CA THR A 36 11.42 -60.65 -42.01
C THR A 36 12.68 -60.56 -42.89
N ASN A 37 13.84 -60.54 -42.18
CA ASN A 37 15.15 -61.21 -42.43
C ASN A 37 16.31 -60.21 -42.20
N GLY A 38 17.44 -60.51 -41.57
CA GLY A 38 18.04 -61.74 -41.04
C GLY A 38 19.40 -61.38 -40.40
N ALA A 39 19.94 -62.32 -39.65
CA ALA A 39 21.07 -62.26 -38.71
C ALA A 39 22.41 -61.67 -39.21
N SER A 40 23.23 -61.15 -38.28
CA SER A 40 24.50 -61.79 -37.84
C SER A 40 25.33 -60.91 -36.88
N ASP A 41 25.81 -61.58 -35.82
CA ASP A 41 27.08 -61.45 -35.08
C ASP A 41 27.57 -60.13 -34.47
N GLY A 42 27.85 -60.19 -33.16
CA GLY A 42 28.53 -59.15 -32.35
C GLY A 42 30.05 -59.03 -32.62
N PRO A 43 30.88 -58.39 -31.76
CA PRO A 43 30.73 -58.30 -30.30
C PRO A 43 30.85 -56.90 -29.69
N ALA A 44 30.20 -56.77 -28.53
CA ALA A 44 30.41 -55.74 -27.55
C ALA A 44 31.86 -55.75 -27.02
N ALA A 45 32.56 -54.62 -27.17
CA ALA A 45 33.55 -54.09 -26.24
C ALA A 45 34.05 -52.75 -26.79
N LYS A 46 34.04 -51.69 -25.96
CA LYS A 46 34.46 -50.30 -26.26
C LYS A 46 33.38 -49.37 -26.84
N ARG A 47 32.26 -49.24 -26.13
CA ARG A 47 31.46 -47.99 -26.10
C ARG A 47 30.55 -48.02 -24.87
N ALA A 48 31.19 -48.01 -23.70
CA ALA A 48 30.54 -47.86 -22.40
C ALA A 48 31.54 -47.14 -21.50
N ARG A 49 31.72 -45.86 -21.79
CA ARG A 49 32.48 -44.85 -21.02
C ARG A 49 32.34 -43.58 -21.81
N LEU A 50 31.37 -42.74 -21.44
CA LEU A 50 30.95 -41.45 -22.02
C LEU A 50 29.47 -41.53 -22.40
N GLU A 51 28.61 -41.62 -21.38
CA GLU A 51 27.18 -41.24 -21.37
C GLU A 51 26.60 -41.87 -20.11
N ASP A 52 27.00 -41.31 -18.97
CA ASP A 52 26.37 -41.38 -17.64
C ASP A 52 27.12 -40.33 -16.80
N LYS A 53 26.98 -39.08 -17.23
CA LYS A 53 27.04 -37.94 -16.32
C LYS A 53 25.60 -37.45 -16.27
N GLU A 54 24.77 -38.20 -15.57
CA GLU A 54 23.60 -37.61 -14.93
C GLU A 54 24.10 -36.38 -14.17
N SER A 55 23.44 -35.25 -14.37
CA SER A 55 23.65 -34.06 -13.56
C SER A 55 23.40 -34.45 -12.10
N GLU A 56 24.48 -34.59 -11.32
CA GLU A 56 24.39 -34.48 -9.86
C GLU A 56 23.84 -33.08 -9.58
N GLN A 57 22.51 -32.97 -9.44
CA GLN A 57 21.92 -31.89 -8.68
C GLN A 57 22.50 -32.04 -7.28
N ALA A 58 23.44 -31.17 -6.94
CA ALA A 58 24.00 -31.05 -5.61
C ALA A 58 22.82 -30.76 -4.67
N THR A 59 22.35 -31.79 -3.99
CA THR A 59 21.23 -31.73 -3.07
C THR A 59 21.79 -31.40 -1.70
N VAL A 60 21.26 -30.36 -1.07
CA VAL A 60 21.69 -29.94 0.28
C VAL A 60 21.68 -31.15 1.21
N SER A 61 22.79 -31.37 1.92
CA SER A 61 22.89 -32.54 2.81
C SER A 61 21.77 -32.52 3.86
N PRO A 62 21.13 -33.66 4.18
CA PRO A 62 20.04 -33.69 5.15
C PRO A 62 20.42 -33.08 6.51
N ALA A 63 21.68 -33.27 6.94
CA ALA A 63 22.18 -32.72 8.19
C ALA A 63 22.31 -31.19 8.15
N THR A 64 22.71 -30.61 7.01
CA THR A 64 22.74 -29.14 6.82
C THR A 64 21.31 -28.61 6.80
N MET A 65 20.42 -29.24 6.04
CA MET A 65 19.02 -28.83 5.94
C MET A 65 18.35 -28.78 7.32
N THR A 66 18.48 -29.83 8.13
CA THR A 66 17.92 -29.85 9.49
C THR A 66 18.45 -28.70 10.36
N LYS A 67 19.76 -28.40 10.30
CA LYS A 67 20.32 -27.26 11.07
C LYS A 67 19.74 -25.92 10.62
N VAL A 68 19.53 -25.74 9.32
CA VAL A 68 18.93 -24.51 8.77
C VAL A 68 17.46 -24.42 9.16
N GLU A 69 16.70 -25.53 9.09
CA GLU A 69 15.31 -25.55 9.53
C GLU A 69 15.16 -25.26 11.03
N ASP A 70 16.02 -25.82 11.87
CA ASP A 70 16.06 -25.54 13.30
C ASP A 70 16.39 -24.06 13.57
N PHE A 71 17.32 -23.49 12.79
CA PHE A 71 17.69 -22.08 12.89
C PHE A 71 16.52 -21.15 12.50
N LEU A 72 15.73 -21.54 11.50
CA LEU A 72 14.59 -20.79 10.99
C LEU A 72 13.30 -21.01 11.79
N LEU A 73 13.27 -21.97 12.71
CA LEU A 73 12.11 -22.30 13.51
C LEU A 73 11.48 -21.09 14.26
N PRO A 74 12.24 -20.14 14.84
CA PRO A 74 11.67 -18.97 15.52
C PRO A 74 10.82 -18.07 14.61
N PHE A 75 11.02 -18.12 13.30
CA PHE A 75 10.25 -17.35 12.32
C PHE A 75 8.95 -18.03 11.91
N ARG A 76 8.81 -19.34 12.15
CA ARG A 76 7.64 -20.13 11.75
C ARG A 76 6.54 -20.02 12.81
N LEU A 77 5.51 -19.24 12.50
CA LEU A 77 4.39 -18.99 13.42
C LEU A 77 3.33 -20.09 13.30
N SER A 78 2.94 -20.67 14.43
CA SER A 78 1.81 -21.62 14.46
C SER A 78 0.47 -20.91 14.26
N PRO A 79 -0.57 -21.61 13.79
CA PRO A 79 -1.93 -21.07 13.71
C PRO A 79 -2.41 -20.51 15.06
N GLU A 80 -2.04 -21.13 16.18
CA GLU A 80 -2.37 -20.67 17.53
C GLU A 80 -1.70 -19.33 17.84
N LYS A 81 -0.43 -19.17 17.48
CA LYS A 81 0.30 -17.91 17.66
C LYS A 81 -0.29 -16.80 16.79
N LEU A 82 -0.67 -17.10 15.55
CA LEU A 82 -1.34 -16.12 14.67
C LEU A 82 -2.71 -15.68 15.21
N ARG A 83 -3.50 -16.60 15.78
CA ARG A 83 -4.76 -16.26 16.49
C ARG A 83 -4.49 -15.36 17.71
N GLU A 84 -3.41 -15.63 18.44
CA GLU A 84 -2.99 -14.80 19.59
C GLU A 84 -2.63 -13.38 19.13
N VAL A 85 -1.83 -13.24 18.08
CA VAL A 85 -1.46 -11.95 17.47
C VAL A 85 -2.72 -11.17 17.05
N SER A 86 -3.63 -11.82 16.32
CA SER A 86 -4.91 -11.22 15.90
C SER A 86 -5.76 -10.76 17.09
N SER A 87 -5.81 -11.56 18.16
CA SER A 87 -6.53 -11.24 19.41
C SER A 87 -5.90 -10.07 20.17
N LYS A 88 -4.56 -10.03 20.26
CA LYS A 88 -3.80 -8.92 20.85
C LYS A 88 -4.08 -7.62 20.08
N LEU A 89 -3.97 -7.65 18.74
CA LEU A 89 -4.26 -6.48 17.92
C LEU A 89 -5.69 -5.99 18.12
N ARG A 90 -6.69 -6.88 18.13
CA ARG A 90 -8.10 -6.51 18.37
C ARG A 90 -8.28 -5.71 19.66
N LYS A 91 -7.55 -6.05 20.73
CA LYS A 91 -7.59 -5.32 22.00
C LYS A 91 -6.96 -3.93 21.86
N ASP A 92 -5.88 -3.81 21.11
CA ASP A 92 -5.23 -2.52 20.86
C ASP A 92 -6.05 -1.60 19.94
N LEU A 93 -6.78 -2.14 18.95
CA LEU A 93 -7.76 -1.37 18.17
C LEU A 93 -8.81 -0.73 19.11
N ILE A 94 -9.29 -1.48 20.12
CA ILE A 94 -10.24 -0.95 21.12
C ILE A 94 -9.58 0.11 22.01
N ARG A 95 -8.35 -0.14 22.48
CA ARG A 95 -7.60 0.82 23.30
C ARG A 95 -7.34 2.12 22.54
N GLY A 96 -6.99 2.06 21.26
CA GLY A 96 -6.70 3.23 20.43
C GLY A 96 -7.91 4.15 20.23
N LEU A 97 -9.11 3.57 20.12
CA LEU A 97 -10.35 4.34 19.97
C LEU A 97 -10.84 4.98 21.28
N GLY A 98 -10.37 4.50 22.45
CA GLY A 98 -10.84 4.98 23.74
C GLY A 98 -10.26 6.34 24.15
N LYS A 99 -11.12 7.24 24.66
CA LYS A 99 -10.78 8.62 25.06
C LYS A 99 -9.57 8.71 26.02
N HIS A 100 -9.49 7.81 27.00
CA HIS A 100 -8.43 7.81 28.02
C HIS A 100 -7.30 6.83 27.74
N THR A 101 -7.55 5.79 26.95
CA THR A 101 -6.59 4.72 26.64
C THR A 101 -5.73 5.05 25.42
N HIS A 102 -6.23 5.89 24.50
CA HIS A 102 -5.57 6.25 23.25
C HIS A 102 -4.11 6.70 23.42
N ARG A 103 -3.82 7.59 24.39
CA ARG A 103 -2.47 8.15 24.59
C ARG A 103 -1.40 7.07 24.82
N ARG A 104 -1.76 5.95 25.44
CA ARG A 104 -0.87 4.81 25.74
C ARG A 104 -1.11 3.62 24.82
N ALA A 105 -1.98 3.74 23.83
CA ALA A 105 -2.20 2.68 22.87
C ALA A 105 -1.04 2.70 21.85
N PRO A 106 -0.41 1.54 21.58
CA PRO A 106 0.57 1.42 20.51
C PRO A 106 -0.10 1.68 19.15
N VAL A 107 -1.28 1.10 18.93
CA VAL A 107 -2.12 1.33 17.75
C VAL A 107 -3.02 2.55 17.97
N LYS A 108 -2.86 3.58 17.14
CA LYS A 108 -3.40 4.91 17.44
C LYS A 108 -4.86 5.08 17.09
N MET A 109 -5.36 4.42 16.04
CA MET A 109 -6.77 4.53 15.63
C MET A 109 -7.19 5.99 15.43
N LEU A 110 -6.51 6.67 14.52
CA LEU A 110 -6.65 8.09 14.23
C LEU A 110 -7.92 8.34 13.42
N PRO A 111 -8.83 9.22 13.89
CA PRO A 111 -9.97 9.68 13.11
C PRO A 111 -9.52 10.45 11.87
N THR A 112 -10.12 10.18 10.71
CA THR A 112 -9.72 10.82 9.44
C THR A 112 -10.71 11.86 8.94
N PHE A 113 -11.88 11.98 9.59
CA PHE A 113 -13.01 12.82 9.19
C PHE A 113 -13.66 12.45 7.84
N VAL A 114 -13.22 11.37 7.20
CA VAL A 114 -13.93 10.76 6.06
C VAL A 114 -15.09 9.92 6.60
N ARG A 115 -16.32 10.44 6.49
CA ARG A 115 -17.52 9.84 7.09
C ARG A 115 -18.29 8.87 6.20
N ASP A 116 -18.02 8.89 4.90
CA ASP A 116 -18.69 8.02 3.95
C ASP A 116 -17.75 7.54 2.85
N THR A 117 -18.11 6.43 2.24
CA THR A 117 -17.49 5.97 0.99
C THR A 117 -18.09 6.72 -0.19
N PRO A 118 -17.45 6.68 -1.38
CA PRO A 118 -18.04 7.25 -2.58
C PRO A 118 -19.37 6.58 -2.93
N ASP A 119 -20.39 7.34 -3.32
CA ASP A 119 -21.72 6.78 -3.65
C ASP A 119 -22.01 6.75 -5.16
N GLY A 120 -21.06 7.22 -5.98
CA GLY A 120 -21.17 7.26 -7.43
C GLY A 120 -21.66 8.61 -7.97
N THR A 121 -22.13 9.52 -7.11
CA THR A 121 -22.59 10.86 -7.51
C THR A 121 -21.46 11.88 -7.56
N GLU A 122 -20.25 11.49 -7.14
CA GLU A 122 -19.07 12.34 -7.18
C GLU A 122 -18.73 12.73 -8.63
N ASN A 123 -18.50 14.02 -8.87
CA ASN A 123 -18.16 14.54 -10.18
C ASN A 123 -17.37 15.85 -10.06
N GLY A 124 -16.33 16.01 -10.88
CA GLY A 124 -15.55 17.25 -10.92
C GLY A 124 -14.09 17.08 -11.28
N ASP A 125 -13.39 18.22 -11.35
CA ASP A 125 -11.94 18.32 -11.52
C ASP A 125 -11.29 18.66 -10.18
N PHE A 126 -10.27 17.88 -9.81
CA PHE A 126 -9.60 17.95 -8.51
C PHE A 126 -8.08 17.96 -8.69
N LEU A 127 -7.40 18.66 -7.79
CA LEU A 127 -5.97 18.52 -7.60
C LEU A 127 -5.71 17.47 -6.53
N ALA A 128 -4.63 16.71 -6.68
CA ALA A 128 -4.12 15.85 -5.62
C ALA A 128 -2.63 16.05 -5.43
N LEU A 129 -2.23 16.18 -4.17
CA LEU A 129 -0.84 16.21 -3.72
C LEU A 129 -0.54 14.89 -3.02
N ASP A 130 0.57 14.26 -3.37
CA ASP A 130 1.02 13.03 -2.72
C ASP A 130 2.45 13.17 -2.23
N LEU A 131 2.59 13.30 -0.91
CA LEU A 131 3.85 13.46 -0.22
C LEU A 131 4.04 12.35 0.82
N GLY A 132 4.96 11.43 0.54
CA GLY A 132 5.29 10.33 1.43
C GLY A 132 6.74 9.80 1.32
N GLY A 133 7.56 10.43 0.48
CA GLY A 133 8.96 10.06 0.23
C GLY A 133 9.69 11.18 -0.53
N THR A 134 10.85 10.87 -1.12
CA THR A 134 11.70 11.81 -1.86
C THR A 134 11.06 12.33 -3.17
N ASN A 135 10.09 11.60 -3.70
CA ASN A 135 9.33 11.97 -4.89
C ASN A 135 7.94 12.46 -4.48
N PHE A 136 7.75 13.76 -4.52
CA PHE A 136 6.46 14.41 -4.38
C PHE A 136 5.70 14.36 -5.71
N ARG A 137 4.39 14.14 -5.68
CA ARG A 137 3.57 14.11 -6.91
C ARG A 137 2.45 15.12 -6.84
N VAL A 138 2.25 15.84 -7.94
CA VAL A 138 1.09 16.68 -8.19
C VAL A 138 0.26 16.00 -9.28
N LEU A 139 -1.05 15.89 -9.09
CA LEU A 139 -1.96 15.26 -10.03
C LEU A 139 -3.16 16.15 -10.30
N HIS A 140 -3.62 16.13 -11.55
CA HIS A 140 -4.95 16.58 -11.94
C HIS A 140 -5.82 15.35 -12.20
N VAL A 141 -6.89 15.23 -11.44
CA VAL A 141 -7.78 14.08 -11.45
C VAL A 141 -9.19 14.53 -11.77
N ARG A 142 -9.83 13.84 -12.71
CA ARG A 142 -11.23 14.02 -13.03
C ARG A 142 -12.04 12.86 -12.52
N VAL A 143 -13.06 13.14 -11.71
CA VAL A 143 -14.07 12.15 -11.33
C VAL A 143 -15.25 12.33 -12.26
N GLU A 144 -15.60 11.29 -13.01
CA GLU A 144 -16.75 11.31 -13.93
C GLU A 144 -17.84 10.37 -13.44
N GLU A 145 -18.96 10.94 -12.97
CA GLU A 145 -20.16 10.21 -12.57
C GLU A 145 -20.68 9.32 -13.71
N SER A 146 -20.80 9.87 -14.93
CA SER A 146 -21.39 9.13 -16.06
C SER A 146 -20.61 7.87 -16.47
N LEU A 147 -19.29 7.85 -16.21
CA LEU A 147 -18.44 6.70 -16.49
C LEU A 147 -18.18 5.83 -15.27
N GLN A 148 -18.56 6.29 -14.06
CA GLN A 148 -18.17 5.71 -12.78
C GLN A 148 -16.66 5.45 -12.73
N LYS A 149 -15.87 6.44 -13.16
CA LYS A 149 -14.39 6.36 -13.20
C LYS A 149 -13.68 7.56 -12.60
N VAL A 150 -12.54 7.28 -11.98
CA VAL A 150 -11.54 8.27 -11.58
C VAL A 150 -10.44 8.28 -12.63
N LEU A 151 -10.38 9.35 -13.40
CA LEU A 151 -9.44 9.53 -14.49
C LEU A 151 -8.27 10.39 -14.02
N LYS A 152 -7.06 9.82 -14.08
CA LYS A 152 -5.83 10.59 -13.95
C LYS A 152 -5.60 11.32 -15.27
N MET A 153 -5.79 12.63 -15.28
CA MET A 153 -5.63 13.46 -16.47
C MET A 153 -4.15 13.70 -16.72
N ASP A 154 -3.47 14.21 -15.69
CA ASP A 154 -2.05 14.58 -15.74
C ASP A 154 -1.39 14.35 -14.39
N ALA A 155 -0.06 14.19 -14.41
CA ALA A 155 0.74 14.17 -13.19
C ALA A 155 2.16 14.64 -13.43
N GLN A 156 2.71 15.30 -12.41
CA GLN A 156 4.10 15.75 -12.37
C GLN A 156 4.77 15.19 -11.11
N VAL A 157 5.94 14.58 -11.31
CA VAL A 157 6.81 14.17 -10.21
C VAL A 157 7.81 15.28 -9.95
N CYS A 158 7.93 15.66 -8.69
CA CYS A 158 8.77 16.74 -8.21
C CYS A 158 9.75 16.14 -7.21
N ALA A 159 11.04 16.21 -7.52
CA ALA A 159 12.06 15.76 -6.59
C ALA A 159 12.14 16.73 -5.40
N ILE A 160 12.28 16.19 -4.20
CA ILE A 160 12.62 16.96 -3.00
C ILE A 160 14.10 16.69 -2.70
N PRO A 161 14.98 17.70 -2.79
CA PRO A 161 16.39 17.56 -2.42
C PRO A 161 16.54 17.11 -0.97
N GLN A 162 17.53 16.26 -0.68
CA GLN A 162 17.78 15.76 0.69
C GLN A 162 17.98 16.89 1.70
N GLU A 163 18.69 17.94 1.31
CA GLU A 163 18.91 19.13 2.14
C GLU A 163 17.61 19.83 2.57
N MET A 164 16.57 19.77 1.73
CA MET A 164 15.24 20.33 2.03
C MET A 164 14.44 19.41 2.96
N MET A 165 14.61 18.09 2.85
CA MET A 165 13.96 17.12 3.75
C MET A 165 14.41 17.27 5.21
N GLU A 166 15.58 17.86 5.45
CA GLU A 166 16.15 18.12 6.78
C GLU A 166 16.20 19.64 7.11
N GLY A 167 15.74 20.49 6.20
CA GLY A 167 15.82 21.95 6.28
C GLY A 167 14.66 22.61 7.04
N PRO A 168 14.46 23.92 6.85
CA PRO A 168 13.28 24.62 7.36
C PRO A 168 12.00 24.15 6.68
N GLY A 169 10.92 23.97 7.45
CA GLY A 169 9.60 23.62 6.93
C GLY A 169 9.07 24.62 5.91
N GLU A 170 9.34 25.91 6.11
CA GLU A 170 8.97 26.98 5.17
C GLU A 170 9.51 26.71 3.77
N GLU A 171 10.77 26.29 3.65
CA GLU A 171 11.40 25.95 2.35
C GLU A 171 10.75 24.73 1.68
N LEU A 172 10.38 23.71 2.47
CA LEU A 172 9.66 22.54 1.96
C LEU A 172 8.30 22.93 1.38
N PHE A 173 7.50 23.71 2.12
CA PHE A 173 6.16 24.09 1.67
C PHE A 173 6.20 25.12 0.53
N ASP A 174 7.19 26.00 0.50
CA ASP A 174 7.42 26.90 -0.64
C ASP A 174 7.78 26.12 -1.91
N HIS A 175 8.60 25.07 -1.79
CA HIS A 175 8.90 24.17 -2.90
C HIS A 175 7.66 23.42 -3.39
N ILE A 176 6.83 22.88 -2.49
CA ILE A 176 5.55 22.26 -2.84
C ILE A 176 4.65 23.24 -3.59
N ALA A 177 4.54 24.48 -3.11
CA ALA A 177 3.74 25.51 -3.75
C ALA A 177 4.29 25.92 -5.12
N ALA A 178 5.61 25.95 -5.31
CA ALA A 178 6.26 26.20 -6.59
C ALA A 178 6.01 25.06 -7.59
N CYS A 179 6.15 23.81 -7.15
CA CYS A 179 5.85 22.64 -8.00
C CYS A 179 4.39 22.62 -8.46
N LEU A 180 3.45 22.95 -7.56
CA LEU A 180 2.04 23.08 -7.91
C LEU A 180 1.81 24.22 -8.92
N ALA A 181 2.55 25.32 -8.80
CA ALA A 181 2.50 26.43 -9.76
C ALA A 181 2.84 26.02 -11.18
N GLU A 182 3.99 25.36 -11.32
CA GLU A 182 4.55 24.94 -12.60
C GLU A 182 3.61 23.95 -13.26
N PHE A 183 3.04 23.03 -12.45
CA PHE A 183 2.05 22.08 -12.91
C PHE A 183 0.79 22.78 -13.44
N LEU A 184 0.21 23.70 -12.66
CA LEU A 184 -0.98 24.46 -13.08
C LEU A 184 -0.71 25.31 -14.33
N GLU A 185 0.47 25.90 -14.46
CA GLU A 185 0.85 26.68 -15.63
C GLU A 185 0.97 25.80 -16.87
N SER A 186 1.57 24.63 -16.74
CA SER A 186 1.74 23.68 -17.85
C SER A 186 0.43 23.16 -18.43
N LEU A 187 -0.65 23.21 -17.63
CA LEU A 187 -2.00 22.77 -18.00
C LEU A 187 -2.97 23.93 -18.28
N GLU A 188 -2.50 25.18 -18.23
CA GLU A 188 -3.36 26.38 -18.37
C GLU A 188 -4.50 26.42 -17.33
N LEU A 189 -4.21 25.98 -16.10
CA LEU A 189 -5.16 25.90 -14.98
C LEU A 189 -4.92 26.95 -13.87
N LYS A 190 -3.93 27.83 -13.99
CA LYS A 190 -3.61 28.85 -12.97
C LYS A 190 -4.78 29.75 -12.59
N ASP A 191 -5.68 30.05 -13.53
CA ASP A 191 -6.85 30.90 -13.31
C ASP A 191 -8.06 30.13 -12.70
N LYS A 192 -7.93 28.83 -12.46
CA LYS A 192 -9.00 28.00 -11.87
C LYS A 192 -8.71 27.71 -10.40
N VAL A 193 -9.71 27.93 -9.56
CA VAL A 193 -9.68 27.54 -8.15
C VAL A 193 -10.20 26.11 -8.01
N LEU A 194 -9.29 25.13 -8.02
CA LEU A 194 -9.64 23.71 -7.94
C LEU A 194 -9.54 23.18 -6.49
N PRO A 195 -10.46 22.32 -6.04
CA PRO A 195 -10.35 21.62 -4.77
C PRO A 195 -9.13 20.70 -4.74
N LEU A 196 -8.52 20.51 -3.58
CA LEU A 196 -7.25 19.82 -3.43
C LEU A 196 -7.30 18.70 -2.37
N GLY A 197 -7.01 17.48 -2.78
CA GLY A 197 -6.71 16.39 -1.84
C GLY A 197 -5.24 16.37 -1.50
N PHE A 198 -4.88 16.41 -0.22
CA PHE A 198 -3.51 16.37 0.23
C PHE A 198 -3.23 15.04 0.94
N THR A 199 -2.71 14.08 0.18
CA THR A 199 -2.13 12.85 0.75
C THR A 199 -0.80 13.16 1.39
N PHE A 200 -0.77 13.03 2.71
CA PHE A 200 0.40 13.32 3.52
C PHE A 200 0.69 12.11 4.41
N SER A 201 1.60 11.25 3.94
CA SER A 201 1.87 9.94 4.54
C SER A 201 2.79 10.00 5.75
N PHE A 202 2.47 10.86 6.73
CA PHE A 202 3.15 10.98 8.01
C PHE A 202 2.12 10.93 9.16
N PRO A 203 2.53 10.49 10.38
CA PRO A 203 1.62 10.43 11.51
C PRO A 203 1.07 11.81 11.87
N CYS A 204 -0.23 12.02 11.67
CA CYS A 204 -0.90 13.28 11.96
C CYS A 204 -2.09 13.11 12.90
N GLU A 205 -2.28 14.07 13.81
CA GLU A 205 -3.53 14.21 14.55
C GLU A 205 -4.47 15.13 13.76
N GLN A 206 -5.38 14.52 13.01
CA GLN A 206 -6.45 15.26 12.33
C GLN A 206 -7.46 15.77 13.37
N LYS A 207 -7.84 17.05 13.24
CA LYS A 207 -8.88 17.71 14.03
C LYS A 207 -10.12 18.01 13.20
N ASP A 208 -9.96 18.07 11.89
CA ASP A 208 -11.01 18.18 10.89
C ASP A 208 -10.50 17.59 9.56
N ILE A 209 -11.35 17.54 8.53
CA ILE A 209 -10.99 17.08 7.18
C ILE A 209 -9.90 17.96 6.56
N ASP A 210 -9.87 19.26 6.88
CA ASP A 210 -8.89 20.23 6.37
C ASP A 210 -7.91 20.74 7.44
N LYS A 211 -7.82 20.04 8.59
CA LYS A 211 -6.95 20.43 9.71
C LYS A 211 -6.19 19.24 10.26
N SER A 212 -4.87 19.23 10.08
CA SER A 212 -4.04 18.06 10.38
C SER A 212 -2.71 18.46 11.02
N ILE A 213 -2.54 18.10 12.29
CA ILE A 213 -1.33 18.45 13.05
C ILE A 213 -0.29 17.34 12.90
N LEU A 214 0.88 17.64 12.36
CA LEU A 214 1.97 16.66 12.28
C LEU A 214 2.42 16.26 13.70
N ILE A 215 2.40 14.96 14.02
CA ILE A 215 2.83 14.46 15.34
C ILE A 215 4.35 14.34 15.39
N ARG A 216 4.95 13.75 14.34
CA ARG A 216 6.39 13.57 14.19
C ARG A 216 6.74 13.24 12.74
N TRP A 217 7.92 13.63 12.31
CA TRP A 217 8.48 13.16 11.05
C TRP A 217 8.89 11.69 11.11
N THR A 218 8.90 11.07 9.93
CA THR A 218 9.38 9.71 9.67
C THR A 218 10.02 9.66 8.29
N LYS A 219 10.54 8.50 7.85
CA LYS A 219 10.96 8.25 6.46
C LYS A 219 12.03 9.23 5.94
N GLY A 220 12.94 9.68 6.81
CA GLY A 220 14.05 10.57 6.46
C GLY A 220 13.73 12.06 6.37
N PHE A 221 12.48 12.47 6.68
CA PHE A 221 12.17 13.89 6.88
C PHE A 221 12.52 14.32 8.31
N ALA A 222 12.94 15.57 8.47
CA ALA A 222 13.22 16.21 9.76
C ALA A 222 13.03 17.74 9.69
N CYS A 223 12.13 18.23 8.81
CA CYS A 223 11.99 19.67 8.59
C CYS A 223 11.57 20.42 9.86
N SER A 224 12.35 21.43 10.24
CA SER A 224 12.09 22.23 11.43
C SER A 224 10.84 23.11 11.28
N GLY A 225 10.08 23.32 12.37
CA GLY A 225 8.89 24.17 12.35
C GLY A 225 7.63 23.53 11.74
N VAL A 226 7.62 22.21 11.48
CA VAL A 226 6.43 21.50 10.97
C VAL A 226 5.77 20.62 12.02
N GLU A 227 6.55 19.90 12.84
CA GLU A 227 5.99 19.09 13.93
C GLU A 227 5.19 19.98 14.91
N GLY A 228 4.01 19.51 15.32
CA GLY A 228 3.08 20.26 16.15
C GLY A 228 2.28 21.35 15.43
N HIS A 229 2.48 21.54 14.12
CA HIS A 229 1.78 22.55 13.31
C HIS A 229 0.80 21.91 12.32
N ASP A 230 -0.17 22.70 11.87
CA ASP A 230 -1.17 22.29 10.89
C ASP A 230 -0.58 22.34 9.47
N VAL A 231 -0.42 21.18 8.84
CA VAL A 231 0.21 21.07 7.52
C VAL A 231 -0.64 21.68 6.40
N VAL A 232 -1.97 21.77 6.58
CA VAL A 232 -2.84 22.46 5.62
C VAL A 232 -2.64 23.97 5.71
N GLN A 233 -2.51 24.48 6.92
CA GLN A 233 -2.20 25.90 7.14
C GLN A 233 -0.84 26.25 6.53
N LEU A 234 0.20 25.45 6.76
CA LEU A 234 1.53 25.67 6.18
C LEU A 234 1.51 25.69 4.65
N LEU A 235 0.75 24.78 4.03
CA LEU A 235 0.54 24.78 2.57
C LEU A 235 -0.19 26.04 2.10
N ARG A 236 -1.30 26.43 2.75
CA ARG A 236 -2.06 27.64 2.40
C ARG A 236 -1.20 28.90 2.54
N GLU A 237 -0.36 28.98 3.56
CA GLU A 237 0.57 30.09 3.77
C GLU A 237 1.64 30.17 2.67
N ALA A 238 2.19 29.04 2.24
CA ALA A 238 3.15 28.99 1.13
C ALA A 238 2.53 29.44 -0.20
N ILE A 239 1.32 28.97 -0.51
CA ILE A 239 0.58 29.40 -1.70
C ILE A 239 0.33 30.91 -1.66
N LYS A 240 -0.10 31.42 -0.50
CA LYS A 240 -0.33 32.86 -0.29
C LYS A 240 0.94 33.70 -0.39
N ARG A 241 2.09 33.23 0.12
CA ARG A 241 3.40 33.90 -0.05
C ARG A 241 3.76 34.07 -1.52
N ARG A 242 3.43 33.07 -2.35
CA ARG A 242 3.63 33.10 -3.80
C ARG A 242 2.71 34.09 -4.51
N GLY A 243 1.40 33.99 -4.28
CA GLY A 243 0.41 34.99 -4.68
C GLY A 243 -0.02 35.02 -6.16
N ASP A 244 0.35 34.02 -6.97
CA ASP A 244 0.08 33.94 -8.42
C ASP A 244 -0.81 32.74 -8.84
N TYR A 245 -1.41 32.02 -7.88
CA TYR A 245 -2.60 31.18 -8.05
C TYR A 245 -3.32 30.98 -6.71
N ASP A 246 -4.55 30.46 -6.77
CA ASP A 246 -5.33 30.06 -5.60
C ASP A 246 -5.76 28.58 -5.70
N ILE A 247 -6.07 27.98 -4.55
CA ILE A 247 -6.65 26.63 -4.45
C ILE A 247 -7.98 26.66 -3.70
N GLY A 248 -8.84 25.68 -3.96
CA GLY A 248 -10.14 25.53 -3.31
C GLY A 248 -10.05 24.86 -1.93
N SER A 249 -11.13 24.18 -1.54
CA SER A 249 -11.19 23.38 -0.32
C SER A 249 -10.09 22.31 -0.30
N VAL A 250 -9.49 22.07 0.87
CA VAL A 250 -8.44 21.07 1.06
C VAL A 250 -9.00 19.90 1.86
N ALA A 251 -8.69 18.66 1.47
CA ALA A 251 -8.97 17.48 2.28
C ALA A 251 -7.66 16.73 2.58
N MET A 252 -7.38 16.49 3.85
CA MET A 252 -6.22 15.73 4.31
C MET A 252 -6.48 14.24 4.26
N VAL A 253 -5.54 13.52 3.66
CA VAL A 253 -5.70 12.11 3.34
C VAL A 253 -4.46 11.34 3.79
N ASN A 254 -4.68 10.18 4.41
CA ASN A 254 -3.63 9.18 4.55
C ASN A 254 -3.69 8.22 3.35
N ASP A 255 -2.55 7.74 2.87
CA ASP A 255 -2.46 6.82 1.74
C ASP A 255 -3.43 5.63 1.84
N THR A 256 -3.52 4.95 2.99
CA THR A 256 -4.48 3.85 3.18
C THR A 256 -5.93 4.27 2.94
N VAL A 257 -6.31 5.50 3.33
CA VAL A 257 -7.65 6.06 3.13
C VAL A 257 -7.87 6.35 1.65
N GLY A 258 -6.88 6.95 0.98
CA GLY A 258 -6.93 7.15 -0.48
C GLY A 258 -7.12 5.83 -1.23
N THR A 259 -6.30 4.83 -0.93
CA THR A 259 -6.39 3.47 -1.48
C THR A 259 -7.79 2.87 -1.27
N MET A 260 -8.35 2.96 -0.05
CA MET A 260 -9.71 2.49 0.24
C MET A 260 -10.75 3.21 -0.63
N MET A 261 -10.69 4.53 -0.70
CA MET A 261 -11.69 5.37 -1.38
C MET A 261 -11.63 5.22 -2.90
N ASN A 262 -10.44 5.11 -3.48
CA ASN A 262 -10.27 4.79 -4.90
C ASN A 262 -10.85 3.41 -5.23
N CYS A 263 -10.62 2.41 -4.37
CA CYS A 263 -11.21 1.08 -4.53
C CYS A 263 -12.73 1.13 -4.37
N ALA A 264 -13.25 1.87 -3.38
CA ALA A 264 -14.67 1.95 -3.06
C ALA A 264 -15.50 2.54 -4.20
N TYR A 265 -14.93 3.42 -5.00
CA TYR A 265 -15.60 3.93 -6.19
C TYR A 265 -15.81 2.85 -7.28
N GLN A 266 -14.90 1.87 -7.36
CA GLN A 266 -15.01 0.75 -8.30
C GLN A 266 -15.85 -0.41 -7.73
N ASP A 267 -15.74 -0.64 -6.42
CA ASP A 267 -16.45 -1.67 -5.68
C ASP A 267 -17.00 -1.10 -4.36
N GLN A 268 -18.30 -0.86 -4.37
CA GLN A 268 -19.06 -0.28 -3.24
C GLN A 268 -19.06 -1.13 -1.96
N SER A 269 -18.55 -2.37 -2.01
CA SER A 269 -18.34 -3.20 -0.82
C SER A 269 -16.99 -2.96 -0.13
N CYS A 270 -16.13 -2.11 -0.68
CA CYS A 270 -14.83 -1.79 -0.12
C CYS A 270 -14.96 -0.93 1.15
N GLU A 271 -14.51 -1.47 2.28
CA GLU A 271 -14.54 -0.78 3.57
C GLU A 271 -13.20 -0.84 4.32
N ILE A 272 -12.15 -1.31 3.64
CA ILE A 272 -10.80 -1.48 4.19
C ILE A 272 -9.78 -1.03 3.14
N GLY A 273 -8.84 -0.19 3.54
CA GLY A 273 -7.65 0.13 2.76
C GLY A 273 -6.41 -0.50 3.39
N LEU A 274 -5.52 -1.04 2.57
CA LEU A 274 -4.32 -1.76 3.01
C LEU A 274 -3.09 -1.33 2.21
N ILE A 275 -2.04 -0.93 2.92
CA ILE A 275 -0.72 -0.65 2.33
C ILE A 275 0.29 -1.70 2.79
N ILE A 276 1.00 -2.30 1.83
CA ILE A 276 2.16 -3.19 2.07
C ILE A 276 3.26 -2.87 1.04
N GLY A 277 4.06 -1.86 1.36
CA GLY A 277 5.15 -1.38 0.52
C GLY A 277 6.38 -1.11 1.38
N THR A 278 6.94 0.09 1.30
CA THR A 278 8.02 0.54 2.19
C THR A 278 7.62 0.42 3.66
N GLY A 279 6.40 0.84 4.00
CA GLY A 279 5.75 0.63 5.29
C GLY A 279 4.57 -0.32 5.19
N THR A 280 3.87 -0.52 6.30
CA THR A 280 2.55 -1.18 6.29
C THR A 280 1.56 -0.48 7.21
N ASN A 281 0.36 -0.26 6.68
CA ASN A 281 -0.73 0.33 7.43
C ASN A 281 -2.09 -0.14 6.89
N ALA A 282 -3.14 0.06 7.67
CA ALA A 282 -4.52 -0.16 7.22
C ALA A 282 -5.45 0.92 7.74
N CYS A 283 -6.52 1.18 6.98
CA CYS A 283 -7.67 1.91 7.46
C CYS A 283 -8.95 1.09 7.24
N TYR A 284 -10.03 1.47 7.94
CA TYR A 284 -11.35 0.87 7.72
C TYR A 284 -12.49 1.76 8.20
N MET A 285 -13.71 1.49 7.74
CA MET A 285 -14.91 2.18 8.22
C MET A 285 -15.36 1.66 9.59
N GLU A 286 -15.27 2.51 10.62
CA GLU A 286 -15.72 2.24 11.99
C GLU A 286 -17.06 2.94 12.27
N GLU A 287 -17.87 2.36 13.15
CA GLU A 287 -19.10 2.96 13.65
C GLU A 287 -18.77 4.13 14.60
N MET A 288 -19.36 5.31 14.38
CA MET A 288 -19.05 6.53 15.16
C MET A 288 -19.22 6.34 16.66
N ARG A 289 -20.23 5.57 17.09
CA ARG A 289 -20.42 5.18 18.50
C ARG A 289 -19.20 4.55 19.17
N HIS A 290 -18.24 3.99 18.43
CA HIS A 290 -16.99 3.45 18.98
C HIS A 290 -15.84 4.45 19.00
N VAL A 291 -15.92 5.55 18.26
CA VAL A 291 -14.87 6.57 18.09
C VAL A 291 -14.95 7.60 19.22
N LYS A 292 -14.53 7.24 20.44
CA LYS A 292 -14.73 8.05 21.65
C LYS A 292 -13.92 9.36 21.71
N ARG A 293 -13.16 9.67 20.66
CA ARG A 293 -12.34 10.89 20.51
C ARG A 293 -13.01 11.97 19.65
N VAL A 294 -14.07 11.63 18.93
CA VAL A 294 -14.86 12.56 18.12
C VAL A 294 -16.26 12.61 18.72
N GLU A 295 -16.87 13.79 18.73
CA GLU A 295 -18.25 13.95 19.19
C GLU A 295 -19.25 13.41 18.15
N GLY A 296 -20.38 12.89 18.64
CA GLY A 296 -21.39 12.21 17.83
C GLY A 296 -21.24 10.68 17.85
N ASP A 297 -22.36 9.98 17.69
CA ASP A 297 -22.45 8.52 17.68
C ASP A 297 -23.12 7.95 16.42
N GLU A 298 -23.71 8.82 15.59
CA GLU A 298 -24.37 8.47 14.34
C GLU A 298 -23.40 8.32 13.16
N GLY A 299 -23.72 7.37 12.28
CA GLY A 299 -22.95 7.12 11.07
C GLY A 299 -21.63 6.40 11.31
N ARG A 300 -20.72 6.56 10.35
CA ARG A 300 -19.41 5.89 10.32
C ARG A 300 -18.31 6.91 10.11
N MET A 301 -17.08 6.51 10.41
CA MET A 301 -15.88 7.26 10.07
C MET A 301 -14.76 6.29 9.71
N CYS A 302 -14.04 6.60 8.66
CA CYS A 302 -12.81 5.90 8.34
C CYS A 302 -11.78 6.15 9.45
N ILE A 303 -11.16 5.08 9.93
CA ILE A 303 -10.11 5.13 10.95
C ILE A 303 -8.81 4.67 10.33
N ASN A 304 -7.82 5.55 10.34
CA ASN A 304 -6.43 5.17 10.10
C ASN A 304 -5.91 4.44 11.35
N THR A 305 -5.57 3.16 11.24
CA THR A 305 -5.19 2.36 12.41
C THR A 305 -3.83 2.77 12.97
N GLU A 306 -2.89 3.16 12.11
CA GLU A 306 -1.46 3.23 12.44
C GLU A 306 -0.98 1.93 13.11
N TRP A 307 -1.35 0.78 12.51
CA TRP A 307 -1.06 -0.53 13.11
C TRP A 307 0.43 -0.89 13.14
N GLY A 308 1.28 -0.11 12.48
CA GLY A 308 2.72 -0.33 12.44
C GLY A 308 3.32 -0.28 13.84
N GLY A 309 2.75 0.56 14.73
CA GLY A 309 3.16 0.68 16.13
C GLY A 309 2.73 -0.49 17.03
N PHE A 310 1.95 -1.47 16.53
CA PHE A 310 1.56 -2.63 17.33
C PHE A 310 2.82 -3.34 17.89
N GLY A 311 2.83 -3.67 19.17
CA GLY A 311 4.01 -4.24 19.83
C GLY A 311 5.02 -3.24 20.40
N ASP A 312 4.89 -1.93 20.13
CA ASP A 312 5.78 -0.91 20.72
C ASP A 312 5.75 -0.88 22.26
N ASP A 313 4.66 -1.35 22.88
CA ASP A 313 4.55 -1.52 24.33
C ASP A 313 5.12 -2.86 24.85
N GLY A 314 5.77 -3.64 23.97
CA GLY A 314 6.35 -4.95 24.26
C GLY A 314 5.37 -6.12 24.14
N SER A 315 4.13 -5.91 23.69
CA SER A 315 3.12 -6.97 23.58
C SER A 315 3.45 -8.09 22.58
N LEU A 316 4.42 -7.85 21.71
CA LEU A 316 4.88 -8.77 20.65
C LEU A 316 6.29 -9.34 20.88
N ARG A 317 6.87 -9.17 22.08
CA ARG A 317 8.21 -9.72 22.38
C ARG A 317 8.32 -11.23 22.19
N ASP A 318 7.21 -11.95 22.33
CA ASP A 318 7.13 -13.41 22.12
C ASP A 318 7.00 -13.83 20.65
N VAL A 319 6.87 -12.85 19.74
CA VAL A 319 6.81 -13.03 18.28
C VAL A 319 8.11 -12.55 17.63
N GLN A 320 8.76 -11.53 18.20
CA GLN A 320 10.04 -11.03 17.74
C GLN A 320 11.16 -12.06 17.94
N THR A 321 12.05 -12.14 16.95
CA THR A 321 13.33 -12.83 17.01
C THR A 321 14.44 -11.86 17.41
N GLU A 322 15.64 -12.38 17.66
CA GLU A 322 16.82 -11.54 17.90
C GLU A 322 17.17 -10.64 16.69
N PHE A 323 16.84 -11.10 15.48
CA PHE A 323 17.04 -10.33 14.24
C PHE A 323 16.11 -9.13 14.17
N ASP A 324 14.83 -9.29 14.55
CA ASP A 324 13.87 -8.19 14.60
C ASP A 324 14.28 -7.13 15.62
N VAL A 325 14.84 -7.56 16.77
CA VAL A 325 15.36 -6.67 17.81
C VAL A 325 16.60 -5.92 17.33
N GLU A 326 17.48 -6.57 16.57
CA GLU A 326 18.65 -5.91 16.00
C GLU A 326 18.25 -4.85 14.96
N VAL A 327 17.34 -5.20 14.04
CA VAL A 327 16.78 -4.25 13.05
C VAL A 327 16.14 -3.05 13.75
N ASP A 328 15.34 -3.28 14.80
CA ASP A 328 14.74 -2.20 15.58
C ASP A 328 15.81 -1.31 16.23
N ARG A 329 16.85 -1.90 16.82
CA ARG A 329 17.91 -1.17 17.51
C ARG A 329 18.72 -0.27 16.57
N SER A 330 18.99 -0.73 15.35
CA SER A 330 19.79 0.01 14.36
C SER A 330 18.96 0.92 13.45
N SER A 331 17.62 0.91 13.56
CA SER A 331 16.78 1.75 12.70
C SER A 331 16.82 3.23 13.10
N ILE A 332 16.29 4.08 12.22
CA ILE A 332 16.11 5.52 12.46
C ILE A 332 15.15 5.84 13.62
N ASN A 333 14.36 4.86 14.07
CA ASN A 333 13.29 5.01 15.05
C ASN A 333 13.23 3.80 16.02
N PRO A 334 14.25 3.59 16.86
CA PRO A 334 14.28 2.44 17.77
C PRO A 334 13.10 2.41 18.75
N GLY A 335 12.52 1.24 18.96
CA GLY A 335 11.36 1.02 19.84
C GLY A 335 10.03 1.55 19.29
N VAL A 336 9.99 1.94 18.01
CA VAL A 336 8.80 2.47 17.33
C VAL A 336 8.56 1.69 16.06
N HIS A 337 7.29 1.43 15.75
CA HIS A 337 6.86 0.68 14.56
C HIS A 337 7.30 -0.80 14.55
N THR A 338 7.24 -1.43 15.73
CA THR A 338 7.66 -2.82 15.95
C THR A 338 7.00 -3.81 14.99
N PHE A 339 5.69 -3.67 14.73
CA PHE A 339 4.96 -4.57 13.84
C PHE A 339 5.29 -4.32 12.36
N GLU A 340 5.43 -3.06 11.96
CA GLU A 340 5.84 -2.72 10.60
C GLU A 340 7.21 -3.28 10.26
N LYS A 341 8.17 -3.24 11.20
CA LYS A 341 9.54 -3.78 11.00
C LYS A 341 9.60 -5.29 10.77
N MET A 342 8.58 -6.04 11.18
CA MET A 342 8.48 -7.48 10.90
C MET A 342 7.80 -7.79 9.55
N ILE A 343 7.26 -6.78 8.86
CA ILE A 343 6.37 -6.97 7.71
C ILE A 343 6.87 -6.26 6.46
N SER A 344 7.16 -4.96 6.55
CA SER A 344 7.25 -4.10 5.39
C SER A 344 8.58 -4.22 4.63
N GLY A 345 8.55 -3.75 3.38
CA GLY A 345 9.67 -3.87 2.44
C GLY A 345 10.89 -3.01 2.77
N MET A 346 10.78 -2.04 3.68
CA MET A 346 11.96 -1.32 4.19
C MET A 346 12.83 -2.21 5.09
N TYR A 347 12.25 -3.21 5.76
CA TYR A 347 12.95 -3.95 6.81
C TYR A 347 13.13 -5.44 6.49
N LEU A 348 12.27 -6.02 5.64
CA LEU A 348 12.30 -7.45 5.35
C LEU A 348 13.66 -7.92 4.78
N GLY A 349 14.24 -7.13 3.88
CA GLY A 349 15.58 -7.36 3.34
C GLY A 349 16.68 -7.32 4.40
N GLU A 350 16.62 -6.37 5.34
CA GLU A 350 17.61 -6.26 6.41
C GLU A 350 17.51 -7.42 7.41
N VAL A 351 16.30 -7.88 7.74
CA VAL A 351 16.11 -9.11 8.53
C VAL A 351 16.74 -10.30 7.81
N ALA A 352 16.54 -10.43 6.49
CA ALA A 352 17.16 -11.48 5.69
C ALA A 352 18.70 -11.38 5.73
N ARG A 353 19.26 -10.18 5.53
CA ARG A 353 20.71 -9.95 5.59
C ARG A 353 21.32 -10.42 6.92
N LEU A 354 20.71 -10.04 8.05
CA LEU A 354 21.21 -10.41 9.37
C LEU A 354 21.13 -11.93 9.61
N VAL A 355 20.07 -12.57 9.12
CA VAL A 355 19.94 -14.04 9.13
C VAL A 355 21.06 -14.69 8.31
N LEU A 356 21.32 -14.20 7.10
CA LEU A 356 22.39 -14.71 6.24
C LEU A 356 23.76 -14.55 6.90
N ILE A 357 24.06 -13.38 7.50
CA ILE A 357 25.29 -13.15 8.26
C ILE A 357 25.49 -14.20 9.35
N GLU A 358 24.46 -14.45 10.15
CA GLU A 358 24.57 -15.35 11.30
C GLU A 358 24.70 -16.82 10.84
N MET A 359 24.02 -17.20 9.76
CA MET A 359 24.19 -18.51 9.12
C MET A 359 25.60 -18.70 8.55
N THR A 360 26.17 -17.67 7.90
CA THR A 360 27.57 -17.69 7.41
C THR A 360 28.55 -17.85 8.56
N LYS A 361 28.41 -17.08 9.65
CA LYS A 361 29.25 -17.23 10.86
C LYS A 361 29.20 -18.63 11.46
N LYS A 362 28.06 -19.33 11.35
CA LYS A 362 27.90 -20.73 11.79
C LYS A 362 28.38 -21.77 10.77
N ASN A 363 29.02 -21.35 9.67
CA ASN A 363 29.45 -22.21 8.56
C ASN A 363 28.28 -23.00 7.93
N LEU A 364 27.08 -22.42 7.91
CA LEU A 364 25.92 -23.00 7.23
C LEU A 364 25.76 -22.50 5.79
N LEU A 365 26.39 -21.37 5.45
CA LEU A 365 26.39 -20.75 4.13
C LEU A 365 27.80 -20.32 3.72
N PHE A 366 28.04 -20.29 2.42
CA PHE A 366 29.18 -19.66 1.75
C PHE A 366 30.55 -20.12 2.27
N GLY A 367 30.64 -21.35 2.80
CA GLY A 367 31.87 -21.87 3.43
C GLY A 367 32.37 -21.03 4.62
N GLY A 368 31.52 -20.18 5.21
CA GLY A 368 31.89 -19.25 6.28
C GLY A 368 32.52 -17.94 5.80
N GLU A 369 32.60 -17.70 4.49
CA GLU A 369 33.17 -16.49 3.91
C GLU A 369 32.15 -15.33 3.90
N MET A 370 32.59 -14.17 4.38
CA MET A 370 31.80 -12.94 4.41
C MET A 370 32.31 -11.99 3.32
N SER A 371 31.39 -11.29 2.65
CA SER A 371 31.73 -10.17 1.76
C SER A 371 31.52 -8.82 2.43
N GLU A 372 32.12 -7.77 1.86
CA GLU A 372 31.90 -6.38 2.29
C GLU A 372 30.43 -5.97 2.08
N ALA A 373 29.84 -6.37 0.95
CA ALA A 373 28.44 -6.10 0.63
C ALA A 373 27.50 -6.74 1.68
N LEU A 374 27.66 -8.04 1.99
CA LEU A 374 26.83 -8.70 3.00
C LEU A 374 26.97 -8.05 4.39
N SER A 375 28.16 -7.53 4.71
CA SER A 375 28.44 -6.85 5.98
C SER A 375 27.86 -5.42 6.06
N THR A 376 27.49 -4.83 4.92
CA THR A 376 26.94 -3.47 4.83
C THR A 376 25.43 -3.49 5.13
N PRO A 377 24.92 -2.63 6.04
CA PRO A 377 23.47 -2.52 6.29
C PRO A 377 22.68 -2.23 5.02
N ASP A 378 21.45 -2.76 4.96
CA ASP A 378 20.48 -2.54 3.88
C ASP A 378 20.92 -3.00 2.47
N SER A 379 22.03 -3.75 2.38
CA SER A 379 22.57 -4.24 1.10
C SER A 379 21.75 -5.39 0.49
N PHE A 380 20.97 -6.09 1.30
CA PHE A 380 20.07 -7.13 0.82
C PHE A 380 18.67 -6.54 0.65
N GLU A 381 18.35 -6.10 -0.56
CA GLU A 381 17.08 -5.44 -0.86
C GLU A 381 15.89 -6.41 -0.79
N THR A 382 14.71 -5.92 -0.38
CA THR A 382 13.48 -6.74 -0.40
C THR A 382 13.12 -7.25 -1.80
N ARG A 383 13.51 -6.55 -2.88
CA ARG A 383 13.31 -7.06 -4.25
C ARG A 383 14.04 -8.39 -4.49
N PHE A 384 15.21 -8.60 -3.86
CA PHE A 384 15.94 -9.85 -3.97
C PHE A 384 15.13 -11.02 -3.39
N ILE A 385 14.37 -10.80 -2.31
CA ILE A 385 13.48 -11.82 -1.75
C ILE A 385 12.44 -12.23 -2.79
N SER A 386 11.80 -11.26 -3.45
CA SER A 386 10.84 -11.53 -4.52
C SER A 386 11.48 -12.28 -5.69
N ASP A 387 12.63 -11.80 -6.17
CA ASP A 387 13.35 -12.39 -7.31
C ASP A 387 13.80 -13.83 -7.03
N ILE A 388 14.25 -14.12 -5.81
CA ILE A 388 14.70 -15.45 -5.36
C ILE A 388 13.53 -16.42 -5.18
N GLU A 389 12.35 -15.92 -4.79
CA GLU A 389 11.16 -16.75 -4.61
C GLU A 389 10.39 -17.05 -5.90
N GLU A 390 10.75 -16.41 -7.02
CA GLU A 390 10.18 -16.69 -8.33
C GLU A 390 10.23 -18.19 -8.67
N GLU A 391 9.12 -18.72 -9.16
CA GLU A 391 8.93 -20.16 -9.27
C GLU A 391 9.94 -20.79 -10.25
N SER A 392 10.09 -20.18 -11.42
CA SER A 392 10.87 -20.73 -12.54
C SER A 392 12.33 -20.31 -12.54
N THR A 393 12.63 -19.05 -12.18
CA THR A 393 13.99 -18.47 -12.29
C THR A 393 14.61 -18.13 -10.94
N GLY A 394 13.94 -18.42 -9.82
CA GLY A 394 14.36 -17.98 -8.49
C GLY A 394 15.76 -18.45 -8.06
N LEU A 395 16.18 -19.67 -8.43
CA LEU A 395 17.53 -20.16 -8.12
C LEU A 395 18.61 -19.50 -9.00
N GLU A 396 18.27 -19.14 -10.24
CA GLU A 396 19.17 -18.41 -11.14
C GLU A 396 19.38 -16.98 -10.63
N HIS A 397 18.29 -16.31 -10.25
CA HIS A 397 18.34 -15.01 -9.59
C HIS A 397 19.13 -15.07 -8.28
N ALA A 398 18.91 -16.09 -7.45
CA ALA A 398 19.67 -16.27 -6.21
C ALA A 398 21.18 -16.36 -6.48
N LEU A 399 21.59 -17.18 -7.45
CA LEU A 399 23.01 -17.30 -7.79
C LEU A 399 23.57 -15.96 -8.28
N GLN A 400 22.83 -15.26 -9.15
CA GLN A 400 23.25 -13.96 -9.68
C GLN A 400 23.39 -12.92 -8.55
N ILE A 401 22.38 -12.76 -7.71
CA ILE A 401 22.39 -11.79 -6.60
C ILE A 401 23.52 -12.09 -5.62
N LEU A 402 23.68 -13.35 -5.22
CA LEU A 402 24.69 -13.73 -4.25
C LEU A 402 26.11 -13.53 -4.80
N THR A 403 26.35 -13.77 -6.08
CA THR A 403 27.68 -13.67 -6.70
C THR A 403 28.00 -12.28 -7.23
N GLU A 404 27.09 -11.65 -7.98
CA GLU A 404 27.32 -10.37 -8.66
C GLU A 404 27.03 -9.17 -7.76
N ASP A 405 25.88 -9.15 -7.07
CA ASP A 405 25.50 -8.01 -6.21
C ASP A 405 26.20 -8.08 -4.84
N LEU A 406 26.30 -9.28 -4.25
CA LEU A 406 26.86 -9.45 -2.92
C LEU A 406 28.32 -9.94 -2.90
N GLY A 407 28.89 -10.34 -4.03
CA GLY A 407 30.30 -10.75 -4.10
C GLY A 407 30.64 -11.98 -3.25
N LEU A 408 29.69 -12.90 -3.05
CA LEU A 408 29.86 -14.11 -2.25
C LEU A 408 30.25 -15.31 -3.13
N PRO A 409 31.03 -16.28 -2.61
CA PRO A 409 31.37 -17.51 -3.32
C PRO A 409 30.21 -18.51 -3.28
N ALA A 410 29.02 -18.10 -3.75
CA ALA A 410 27.80 -18.89 -3.61
C ALA A 410 27.78 -20.14 -4.49
N THR A 411 27.31 -21.24 -3.90
CA THR A 411 27.09 -22.52 -4.57
C THR A 411 25.60 -22.73 -4.87
N PRO A 412 25.24 -23.72 -5.73
CA PRO A 412 23.83 -24.10 -5.90
C PRO A 412 23.13 -24.48 -4.59
N GLU A 413 23.85 -25.14 -3.67
CA GLU A 413 23.32 -25.48 -2.33
C GLU A 413 23.03 -24.22 -1.51
N ASP A 414 23.90 -23.21 -1.55
CA ASP A 414 23.64 -21.93 -0.88
C ASP A 414 22.39 -21.23 -1.45
N CYS A 415 22.17 -21.32 -2.76
CA CYS A 415 21.00 -20.73 -3.41
C CYS A 415 19.69 -21.37 -2.90
N GLU A 416 19.65 -22.69 -2.73
CA GLU A 416 18.49 -23.39 -2.14
C GLU A 416 18.25 -22.96 -0.68
N LEU A 417 19.32 -22.86 0.11
CA LEU A 417 19.23 -22.44 1.51
C LEU A 417 18.80 -20.98 1.66
N VAL A 418 19.33 -20.07 0.85
CA VAL A 418 18.93 -18.67 0.82
C VAL A 418 17.47 -18.54 0.37
N ARG A 419 17.03 -19.32 -0.60
CA ARG A 419 15.60 -19.37 -1.00
C ARG A 419 14.71 -19.81 0.16
N LEU A 420 15.13 -20.79 0.97
CA LEU A 420 14.39 -21.22 2.16
C LEU A 420 14.33 -20.12 3.23
N VAL A 421 15.39 -19.34 3.41
CA VAL A 421 15.40 -18.15 4.29
C VAL A 421 14.38 -17.13 3.80
N CYS A 422 14.48 -16.69 2.53
CA CYS A 422 13.56 -15.75 1.91
C CYS A 422 12.10 -16.18 2.09
N ASN A 423 11.82 -17.45 1.74
CA ASN A 423 10.50 -18.05 1.87
C ASN A 423 9.96 -18.02 3.30
N THR A 424 10.79 -18.33 4.29
CA THR A 424 10.37 -18.34 5.69
C THR A 424 10.04 -16.94 6.18
N LEU A 425 10.87 -15.96 5.84
CA LEU A 425 10.71 -14.56 6.29
C LEU A 425 9.51 -13.89 5.63
N SER A 426 9.35 -14.02 4.31
CA SER A 426 8.22 -13.47 3.58
C SER A 426 6.90 -14.14 3.97
N THR A 427 6.91 -15.45 4.24
CA THR A 427 5.74 -16.17 4.79
C THR A 427 5.33 -15.63 6.15
N ARG A 428 6.29 -15.45 7.08
CA ARG A 428 6.00 -14.85 8.38
C ARG A 428 5.40 -13.45 8.23
N SER A 429 5.98 -12.63 7.37
CA SER A 429 5.50 -11.27 7.08
C SER A 429 4.04 -11.27 6.58
N ALA A 430 3.74 -12.07 5.56
CA ALA A 430 2.38 -12.21 5.01
C ALA A 430 1.39 -12.75 6.05
N GLN A 431 1.80 -13.72 6.88
CA GLN A 431 0.96 -14.29 7.94
C GLN A 431 0.66 -13.27 9.05
N LEU A 432 1.64 -12.46 9.47
CA LEU A 432 1.43 -11.41 10.46
C LEU A 432 0.45 -10.36 9.92
N CYS A 433 0.65 -9.90 8.68
CA CYS A 433 -0.26 -8.97 8.02
C CYS A 433 -1.68 -9.56 7.89
N GLY A 434 -1.79 -10.84 7.50
CA GLY A 434 -3.07 -11.54 7.43
C GLY A 434 -3.77 -11.68 8.78
N ALA A 435 -3.02 -11.93 9.86
CA ALA A 435 -3.56 -11.95 11.22
C ALA A 435 -4.09 -10.58 11.67
N ALA A 436 -3.42 -9.50 11.26
CA ALA A 436 -3.85 -8.14 11.52
C ALA A 436 -5.12 -7.78 10.75
N LEU A 437 -5.17 -8.07 9.44
CA LEU A 437 -6.35 -7.84 8.62
C LEU A 437 -7.55 -8.69 9.10
N ALA A 438 -7.33 -9.93 9.51
CA ALA A 438 -8.36 -10.77 10.13
C ALA A 438 -8.94 -10.15 11.41
N ALA A 439 -8.14 -9.42 12.19
CA ALA A 439 -8.62 -8.70 13.37
C ALA A 439 -9.54 -7.53 13.00
N VAL A 440 -9.18 -6.77 11.95
CA VAL A 440 -9.98 -5.67 11.40
C VAL A 440 -11.30 -6.18 10.83
N ALA A 441 -11.27 -7.17 9.95
CA ALA A 441 -12.48 -7.72 9.33
C ALA A 441 -13.45 -8.33 10.37
N ASN A 442 -12.92 -9.09 11.34
CA ASN A 442 -13.75 -9.61 12.44
C ASN A 442 -14.30 -8.49 13.32
N ARG A 443 -13.56 -7.39 13.51
CA ARG A 443 -14.05 -6.24 14.26
C ARG A 443 -15.27 -5.63 13.57
N ILE A 444 -15.19 -5.33 12.27
CA ILE A 444 -16.32 -4.78 11.50
C ILE A 444 -17.53 -5.71 11.59
N ARG A 445 -17.31 -7.00 11.31
CA ARG A 445 -18.36 -8.03 11.41
C ARG A 445 -19.03 -8.05 12.78
N ASN A 446 -18.24 -8.03 13.86
CA ASN A 446 -18.78 -8.07 15.23
C ASN A 446 -19.49 -6.77 15.62
N ASN A 447 -18.95 -5.61 15.22
CA ASN A 447 -19.52 -4.29 15.49
C ASN A 447 -20.94 -4.15 14.91
N ARG A 448 -21.18 -4.82 13.78
CA ARG A 448 -22.48 -4.87 13.09
C ARG A 448 -23.35 -6.05 13.48
N GLY A 449 -22.91 -6.89 14.42
CA GLY A 449 -23.67 -8.08 14.86
C GLY A 449 -23.88 -9.12 13.75
N LEU A 450 -23.00 -9.15 12.75
CA LEU A 450 -23.18 -9.99 11.57
C LEU A 450 -22.66 -11.42 11.78
N ASN A 451 -23.42 -12.39 11.29
CA ASN A 451 -22.99 -13.80 11.24
C ASN A 451 -21.89 -14.02 10.20
N HIS A 452 -22.03 -13.39 9.02
CA HIS A 452 -21.04 -13.36 7.96
C HIS A 452 -20.85 -11.93 7.48
N PHE A 453 -19.64 -11.59 7.04
CA PHE A 453 -19.31 -10.27 6.50
C PHE A 453 -18.63 -10.45 5.15
N THR A 454 -19.14 -9.76 4.13
CA THR A 454 -18.50 -9.71 2.82
C THR A 454 -18.03 -8.28 2.58
N THR A 455 -16.78 -8.11 2.19
CA THR A 455 -16.20 -6.80 1.91
C THR A 455 -15.07 -6.91 0.90
N THR A 456 -14.71 -5.77 0.35
CA THR A 456 -13.49 -5.61 -0.45
C THR A 456 -12.42 -4.87 0.34
N VAL A 457 -11.16 -5.24 0.12
CA VAL A 457 -9.97 -4.54 0.58
C VAL A 457 -9.30 -3.92 -0.63
N GLY A 458 -9.19 -2.59 -0.65
CA GLY A 458 -8.30 -1.89 -1.58
C GLY A 458 -6.86 -2.06 -1.12
N VAL A 459 -6.00 -2.60 -1.97
CA VAL A 459 -4.59 -2.88 -1.64
C VAL A 459 -3.65 -2.08 -2.54
N GLU A 460 -2.61 -1.53 -1.95
CA GLU A 460 -1.48 -0.93 -2.66
C GLU A 460 -0.15 -1.26 -1.97
N GLY A 461 0.94 -1.19 -2.72
CA GLY A 461 2.29 -1.39 -2.21
C GLY A 461 3.09 -2.47 -2.96
N THR A 462 4.40 -2.24 -3.02
CA THR A 462 5.32 -3.03 -3.84
C THR A 462 5.53 -4.44 -3.31
N VAL A 463 5.51 -4.66 -2.00
CA VAL A 463 5.67 -6.01 -1.44
C VAL A 463 4.47 -6.88 -1.85
N TYR A 464 3.25 -6.37 -1.72
CA TYR A 464 2.05 -7.10 -2.12
C TYR A 464 2.01 -7.40 -3.63
N THR A 465 2.38 -6.42 -4.46
CA THR A 465 2.20 -6.49 -5.92
C THR A 465 3.36 -7.14 -6.67
N LYS A 466 4.57 -7.17 -6.09
CA LYS A 466 5.77 -7.69 -6.76
C LYS A 466 6.24 -9.02 -6.21
N HIS A 467 5.89 -9.37 -4.99
CA HIS A 467 6.33 -10.65 -4.42
C HIS A 467 5.41 -11.79 -4.89
N PRO A 468 5.97 -12.88 -5.45
CA PRO A 468 5.18 -13.89 -6.19
C PRO A 468 4.14 -14.62 -5.34
N HIS A 469 4.39 -14.78 -4.04
CA HIS A 469 3.53 -15.58 -3.14
C HIS A 469 2.88 -14.80 -2.00
N TYR A 470 3.09 -13.48 -1.93
CA TYR A 470 2.74 -12.72 -0.72
C TYR A 470 1.22 -12.55 -0.56
N SER A 471 0.53 -12.21 -1.65
CA SER A 471 -0.93 -12.10 -1.68
C SER A 471 -1.58 -13.41 -1.22
N ASP A 472 -1.19 -14.53 -1.82
CA ASP A 472 -1.81 -15.83 -1.57
C ASP A 472 -1.66 -16.24 -0.10
N ARG A 473 -0.46 -16.10 0.47
CA ARG A 473 -0.20 -16.41 1.89
C ARG A 473 -0.99 -15.52 2.84
N LEU A 474 -1.14 -14.23 2.50
CA LEU A 474 -1.95 -13.30 3.28
C LEU A 474 -3.42 -13.71 3.22
N GLU A 475 -3.96 -13.95 2.03
CA GLU A 475 -5.36 -14.35 1.81
C GLU A 475 -5.70 -15.65 2.52
N GLU A 476 -4.84 -16.66 2.43
CA GLU A 476 -4.98 -17.94 3.14
C GLU A 476 -5.02 -17.74 4.66
N THR A 477 -4.13 -16.89 5.18
CA THR A 477 -4.06 -16.59 6.62
C THR A 477 -5.32 -15.88 7.09
N VAL A 478 -5.80 -14.91 6.32
CA VAL A 478 -7.05 -14.20 6.61
C VAL A 478 -8.23 -15.16 6.62
N LYS A 479 -8.33 -16.04 5.62
CA LYS A 479 -9.39 -17.06 5.53
C LYS A 479 -9.37 -18.01 6.72
N ALA A 480 -8.19 -18.40 7.19
CA ALA A 480 -8.04 -19.27 8.35
C ALA A 480 -8.44 -18.60 9.68
N LEU A 481 -8.15 -17.29 9.83
CA LEU A 481 -8.36 -16.56 11.09
C LEU A 481 -9.70 -15.81 11.15
N ALA A 482 -10.30 -15.50 10.00
CA ALA A 482 -11.60 -14.86 9.85
C ALA A 482 -12.51 -15.67 8.91
N PRO A 483 -12.83 -16.95 9.21
CA PRO A 483 -13.59 -17.82 8.30
C PRO A 483 -15.03 -17.38 8.06
N LYS A 484 -15.53 -16.42 8.83
CA LYS A 484 -16.86 -15.80 8.68
C LYS A 484 -16.81 -14.50 7.87
N CYS A 485 -15.64 -14.12 7.36
CA CYS A 485 -15.42 -12.95 6.53
C CYS A 485 -15.01 -13.42 5.13
N ASN A 486 -15.81 -13.07 4.12
CA ASN A 486 -15.46 -13.26 2.72
C ASN A 486 -14.85 -11.95 2.21
N ILE A 487 -13.55 -11.97 1.92
CA ILE A 487 -12.80 -10.76 1.57
C ILE A 487 -12.33 -10.88 0.13
N ASN A 488 -12.68 -9.89 -0.67
CA ASN A 488 -12.14 -9.70 -2.01
C ASN A 488 -11.00 -8.68 -1.96
N PHE A 489 -9.91 -8.91 -2.69
CA PHE A 489 -8.76 -8.03 -2.72
C PHE A 489 -8.66 -7.36 -4.09
N ILE A 490 -8.64 -6.04 -4.12
CA ILE A 490 -8.49 -5.26 -5.36
C ILE A 490 -7.23 -4.43 -5.24
N VAL A 491 -6.26 -4.71 -6.12
CA VAL A 491 -5.07 -3.86 -6.26
C VAL A 491 -5.48 -2.57 -6.93
N THR A 492 -5.22 -1.44 -6.27
CA THR A 492 -5.52 -0.12 -6.83
C THR A 492 -4.28 0.48 -7.48
N ASP A 493 -4.44 0.99 -8.69
CA ASP A 493 -3.42 1.81 -9.34
C ASP A 493 -3.53 3.27 -8.90
N ASP A 494 -2.43 3.79 -8.35
CA ASP A 494 -2.27 5.18 -7.89
C ASP A 494 -3.31 5.57 -6.82
N GLY A 495 -3.46 4.71 -5.81
CA GLY A 495 -4.50 4.83 -4.79
C GLY A 495 -4.36 6.08 -3.93
N SER A 496 -3.12 6.49 -3.61
CA SER A 496 -2.86 7.74 -2.88
C SER A 496 -3.29 8.99 -3.66
N GLY A 497 -3.07 9.06 -4.97
CA GLY A 497 -3.39 10.23 -5.80
C GLY A 497 -4.87 10.28 -6.21
N LYS A 498 -5.36 9.24 -6.88
CA LYS A 498 -6.78 9.16 -7.30
C LYS A 498 -7.72 9.12 -6.10
N GLY A 499 -7.30 8.44 -5.04
CA GLY A 499 -8.04 8.38 -3.79
C GLY A 499 -8.14 9.70 -3.06
N ALA A 500 -7.10 10.55 -3.10
CA ALA A 500 -7.17 11.89 -2.50
C ALA A 500 -8.21 12.77 -3.18
N ALA A 501 -8.24 12.76 -4.51
CA ALA A 501 -9.27 13.44 -5.29
C ALA A 501 -10.67 12.91 -4.93
N MET A 502 -10.82 11.59 -4.78
CA MET A 502 -12.09 10.98 -4.39
C MET A 502 -12.53 11.37 -2.97
N VAL A 503 -11.62 11.39 -2.00
CA VAL A 503 -11.90 11.90 -0.64
C VAL A 503 -12.36 13.35 -0.70
N THR A 504 -11.70 14.17 -1.52
CA THR A 504 -12.05 15.58 -1.70
C THR A 504 -13.45 15.72 -2.28
N ALA A 505 -13.80 14.91 -3.29
CA ALA A 505 -15.13 14.89 -3.89
C ALA A 505 -16.22 14.50 -2.87
N VAL A 506 -15.97 13.45 -2.07
CA VAL A 506 -16.88 13.04 -0.99
C VAL A 506 -17.02 14.12 0.08
N ALA A 507 -15.91 14.74 0.49
CA ALA A 507 -15.94 15.82 1.48
C ALA A 507 -16.78 17.01 0.99
N GLN A 508 -16.67 17.37 -0.29
CA GLN A 508 -17.50 18.40 -0.90
C GLN A 508 -18.98 18.00 -0.95
N ARG A 509 -19.29 16.77 -1.38
CA ARG A 509 -20.66 16.23 -1.38
C ARG A 509 -21.31 16.33 -0.02
N LEU A 510 -20.57 16.00 1.05
CA LEU A 510 -21.06 16.04 2.43
C LEU A 510 -21.14 17.45 3.03
N ALA A 511 -20.47 18.44 2.45
CA ALA A 511 -20.57 19.84 2.87
C ALA A 511 -21.84 20.54 2.33
N ILE A 512 -22.32 20.15 1.15
CA ILE A 512 -23.49 20.75 0.48
C ILE A 512 -24.79 20.68 1.30
N PRO A 513 -25.10 19.60 2.06
CA PRO A 513 -26.25 19.56 2.95
C PRO A 513 -26.21 20.58 4.10
N SER A 514 -25.01 21.02 4.54
CA SER A 514 -24.89 21.95 5.67
C SER A 514 -25.21 23.41 5.26
N THR A 515 -24.82 23.82 4.06
CA THR A 515 -25.03 25.20 3.58
C THR A 515 -26.48 25.51 3.24
N LEU A 516 -27.27 24.51 2.82
CA LEU A 516 -28.70 24.71 2.51
C LEU A 516 -29.59 24.82 3.74
N LEU A 517 -29.10 24.43 4.92
CA LEU A 517 -29.80 24.60 6.19
C LEU A 517 -29.44 25.92 6.88
N GLU A 518 -28.21 26.43 6.69
CA GLU A 518 -27.83 27.76 7.19
C GLU A 518 -28.51 28.91 6.40
N ASP A 519 -28.83 28.70 5.12
CA ASP A 519 -29.57 29.68 4.32
C ASP A 519 -31.10 29.66 4.58
N SER A 520 -31.64 28.66 5.29
CA SER A 520 -33.09 28.61 5.61
C SER A 520 -33.46 29.20 6.98
N ASP A 521 -32.48 29.40 7.86
CA ASP A 521 -32.70 29.95 9.22
C ASP A 521 -32.46 31.47 9.29
N GLY A 522 -32.20 32.12 8.15
CA GLY A 522 -31.89 33.55 8.05
C GLY A 522 -33.05 34.51 7.78
N ASP A 523 -34.31 34.04 7.70
CA ASP A 523 -35.44 34.89 7.24
C ASP A 523 -36.71 34.80 8.12
N ASN A 524 -36.59 34.48 9.41
CA ASN A 524 -37.73 34.46 10.34
C ASN A 524 -37.39 35.07 11.72
N ASN A 525 -36.85 36.29 11.75
CA ASN A 525 -36.72 37.08 12.99
C ASN A 525 -36.98 38.58 12.73
N GLU A 526 -38.15 38.94 12.20
CA GLU A 526 -38.59 40.35 12.16
C GLU A 526 -40.00 40.61 12.72
N ASP A 527 -40.68 39.66 13.39
CA ASP A 527 -42.07 39.88 13.87
C ASP A 527 -42.30 39.50 15.36
N GLU A 528 -41.35 39.75 16.27
CA GLU A 528 -41.60 39.67 17.74
C GLU A 528 -40.92 40.82 18.53
N GLU A 529 -41.07 42.07 18.07
CA GLU A 529 -40.76 43.27 18.88
C GLU A 529 -41.86 44.36 18.69
N GLU A 530 -43.13 44.04 18.94
CA GLU A 530 -44.20 45.06 19.10
C GLU A 530 -45.26 44.61 20.14
N GLU A 531 -44.89 44.10 21.31
CA GLU A 531 -45.83 43.98 22.47
C GLU A 531 -45.12 44.16 23.83
N GLU A 532 -44.22 45.14 23.99
CA GLU A 532 -43.76 45.59 25.32
C GLU A 532 -43.50 47.12 25.36
N GLU A 533 -44.44 47.94 24.86
CA GLU A 533 -44.46 49.39 25.13
C GLU A 533 -45.89 49.93 25.33
N GLU A 534 -46.71 49.32 26.20
CA GLU A 534 -47.95 49.93 26.69
C GLU A 534 -48.25 49.54 28.16
N GLU A 535 -47.28 49.69 29.08
CA GLU A 535 -47.56 49.77 30.54
C GLU A 535 -46.58 50.72 31.26
N GLU A 536 -46.39 51.95 30.78
CA GLU A 536 -45.83 53.04 31.60
C GLU A 536 -46.45 54.42 31.25
N GLU A 537 -47.77 54.53 31.11
CA GLU A 537 -48.47 55.81 31.35
C GLU A 537 -49.87 55.55 31.95
N GLU A 538 -50.05 55.97 33.21
CA GLU A 538 -51.28 56.34 33.94
C GLU A 538 -51.42 55.68 35.33
N ASP A 539 -51.19 56.53 36.36
CA ASP A 539 -51.76 56.57 37.72
C ASP A 539 -51.74 55.36 38.68
#